data_AF-A0A1W2GEV9-F1
#
_entry.id   AF-A0A1W2GEV9-F1
#
_cell.length_a   1.000
_cell.length_b   1.000
_cell.length_c   1.000
_cell.angle_alpha   90.00
_cell.angle_beta   90.00
_cell.angle_gamma   90.00
#
_symmetry.space_group_name_H-M   'P 1'
#
loop_
_entity.id
_entity.type
_entity.pdbx_description
1 polymer ?
#
loop_
_entity_poly.entity_id
_entity_poly.type
_entity_poly.pdbx_seq_one_letter_code
_entity_poly.pdbx_strand_id
1 'polypeptide(L)'
;MVVSCEESIVSDKNDAYVRQIDGIYVYIYSKPKKDHQVLGSVVNPLAEQLNEATKGKKKFGDIVSGILSTGAKNADFQKLLYSMVAQAKKDYREAEGIIFDKKLSEGLAIKFTE
;
A
#
# COMPACT_ATOMS: atom_id res chain seq x y z
N MET A 1 -15.23 -26.53 0.37
CA MET A 1 -15.09 -25.26 1.10
C MET A 1 -14.28 -24.34 0.21
N VAL A 2 -14.96 -23.42 -0.49
CA VAL A 2 -14.33 -22.56 -1.51
C VAL A 2 -14.00 -21.24 -0.81
N VAL A 3 -12.73 -21.01 -0.47
CA VAL A 3 -12.27 -19.69 -0.02
C VAL A 3 -11.80 -18.96 -1.27
N SER A 4 -12.74 -18.27 -1.92
CA SER A 4 -12.41 -17.29 -2.94
C SER A 4 -11.97 -16.03 -2.19
N CYS A 5 -10.65 -15.77 -2.17
CA CYS A 5 -10.16 -14.44 -1.84
C CYS A 5 -10.60 -13.51 -2.99
N GLU A 6 -11.80 -12.94 -2.87
CA GLU A 6 -12.28 -11.90 -3.77
C GLU A 6 -11.44 -10.64 -3.53
N GLU A 7 -10.37 -10.53 -4.31
CA GLU A 7 -9.61 -9.31 -4.48
C GLU A 7 -10.50 -8.35 -5.29
N SER A 8 -11.40 -7.63 -4.61
CA SER A 8 -12.28 -6.65 -5.24
C SER A 8 -11.46 -5.42 -5.68
N ILE A 9 -10.93 -5.48 -6.90
CA ILE A 9 -10.27 -4.34 -7.55
C ILE A 9 -11.37 -3.39 -8.05
N VAL A 10 -11.74 -2.41 -7.22
CA VAL A 10 -12.64 -1.31 -7.63
C VAL A 10 -11.81 -0.36 -8.50
N SER A 11 -11.92 -0.52 -9.82
CA SER A 11 -11.18 0.27 -10.81
C SER A 11 -12.11 1.30 -11.43
N ASP A 12 -12.06 2.55 -10.93
CA ASP A 12 -12.61 3.71 -11.62
C ASP A 12 -11.47 4.51 -12.26
N LYS A 13 -11.70 5.03 -13.46
CA LYS A 13 -10.68 5.44 -14.43
C LYS A 13 -10.10 6.82 -14.09
N ASN A 14 -9.32 6.87 -13.01
CA ASN A 14 -8.33 7.87 -12.58
C ASN A 14 -7.96 7.68 -11.09
N ASP A 15 -8.49 6.63 -10.46
CA ASP A 15 -8.51 6.46 -9.03
C ASP A 15 -7.33 5.60 -8.56
N ALA A 16 -6.43 6.22 -7.82
CA ALA A 16 -6.20 5.80 -6.45
C ALA A 16 -6.23 4.27 -6.20
N TYR A 17 -5.07 3.60 -6.20
CA TYR A 17 -5.03 2.16 -5.94
C TYR A 17 -5.30 1.88 -4.46
N VAL A 18 -6.37 1.13 -4.19
CA VAL A 18 -6.72 0.65 -2.84
C VAL A 18 -6.72 -0.87 -2.86
N ARG A 19 -5.94 -1.50 -1.98
CA ARG A 19 -5.92 -2.96 -1.81
C ARG A 19 -6.10 -3.31 -0.33
N GLN A 20 -6.95 -4.27 -0.03
CA GLN A 20 -7.04 -4.79 1.33
C GLN A 20 -6.05 -5.95 1.50
N ILE A 21 -5.19 -5.86 2.51
CA ILE A 21 -4.21 -6.88 2.85
C ILE A 21 -4.32 -7.14 4.34
N ASP A 22 -4.62 -8.38 4.72
CA ASP A 22 -4.75 -8.80 6.13
C ASP A 22 -5.72 -7.91 6.96
N GLY A 23 -6.80 -7.45 6.31
CA GLY A 23 -7.80 -6.55 6.90
C GLY A 23 -7.43 -5.06 6.91
N ILE A 24 -6.22 -4.69 6.50
CA ILE A 24 -5.73 -3.30 6.41
C ILE A 24 -5.90 -2.77 5.00
N TYR A 25 -6.46 -1.56 4.87
CA TYR A 25 -6.61 -0.87 3.59
C TYR A 25 -5.32 -0.16 3.17
N VAL A 26 -4.71 -0.61 2.09
CA VAL A 26 -3.49 -0.02 1.54
C VAL A 26 -3.85 0.94 0.41
N TYR A 27 -3.63 2.22 0.64
CA TYR A 27 -3.85 3.34 -0.26
C TYR A 27 -2.53 3.74 -0.93
N ILE A 28 -2.43 3.62 -2.24
CA ILE A 28 -1.24 4.01 -3.02
C ILE A 28 -1.66 5.08 -4.03
N TYR A 29 -1.02 6.25 -3.98
CA TYR A 29 -1.45 7.43 -4.76
C TYR A 29 -2.89 7.86 -4.47
N SER A 30 -3.40 7.49 -3.30
CA SER A 30 -4.78 7.65 -2.93
C SER A 30 -4.90 8.09 -1.50
N LYS A 31 -6.03 8.74 -1.19
CA LYS A 31 -6.43 9.02 0.17
C LYS A 31 -7.80 8.40 0.40
N PRO A 32 -8.06 7.89 1.61
CA PRO A 32 -9.40 7.46 1.95
C PRO A 32 -10.38 8.63 1.83
N LYS A 33 -11.61 8.34 1.38
CA LYS A 33 -12.72 9.30 1.35
C LYS A 33 -13.34 9.52 2.74
N LYS A 34 -13.13 8.56 3.64
CA LYS A 34 -13.55 8.69 5.05
C LYS A 34 -12.55 9.54 5.82
N ASP A 35 -13.06 10.27 6.81
CA ASP A 35 -12.23 10.91 7.81
C ASP A 35 -11.36 9.88 8.51
N HIS A 36 -10.12 10.29 8.78
CA HIS A 36 -9.11 9.41 9.32
C HIS A 36 -8.11 10.20 10.16
N GLN A 37 -7.60 9.52 11.19
CA GLN A 37 -6.51 10.00 11.99
C GLN A 37 -5.23 9.28 11.59
N VAL A 38 -4.16 10.04 11.38
CA VAL A 38 -2.82 9.48 11.18
C VAL A 38 -2.28 9.05 12.55
N LEU A 39 -2.06 7.75 12.72
CA LEU A 39 -1.46 7.18 13.94
C LEU A 39 0.05 7.37 13.96
N GLY A 40 0.68 7.30 12.79
CA GLY A 40 2.11 7.53 12.63
C GLY A 40 2.65 7.05 11.30
N SER A 41 3.97 7.11 11.15
CA SER A 41 4.67 6.64 9.95
C SER A 41 5.24 5.25 10.19
N VAL A 42 5.08 4.38 9.19
CA VAL A 42 5.66 3.04 9.13
C VAL A 42 6.72 3.07 8.05
N VAL A 43 7.95 2.72 8.40
CA VAL A 43 9.08 2.68 7.47
C VAL A 43 9.51 1.23 7.30
N ASN A 44 9.76 0.81 6.07
CA ASN A 44 10.27 -0.53 5.80
C ASN A 44 11.56 -0.48 4.98
N PRO A 45 12.67 -1.03 5.48
CA PRO A 45 13.95 -1.04 4.77
C PRO A 45 13.90 -1.85 3.47
N LEU A 46 12.99 -2.82 3.32
CA LEU A 46 12.82 -3.56 2.06
C LEU A 46 12.36 -2.67 0.90
N ALA A 47 11.72 -1.56 1.22
CA ALA A 47 11.31 -0.59 0.23
C ALA A 47 12.45 0.25 -0.31
N GLU A 48 13.55 0.40 0.43
CA GLU A 48 14.76 0.99 -0.11
C GLU A 48 15.33 0.12 -1.22
N GLN A 49 15.34 -1.21 -1.05
CA GLN A 49 15.80 -2.13 -2.11
C GLN A 49 14.94 -2.03 -3.38
N LEU A 50 13.62 -1.86 -3.24
CA LEU A 50 12.73 -1.64 -4.39
C LEU A 50 12.90 -0.25 -5.01
N ASN A 51 13.19 0.79 -4.21
CA ASN A 51 13.57 2.10 -4.72
C ASN A 51 14.89 2.02 -5.50
N GLU A 52 15.85 1.22 -5.06
CA GLU A 52 17.12 1.01 -5.76
C GLU A 52 16.96 0.25 -7.08
N ALA A 53 16.16 -0.82 -7.09
CA ALA A 53 15.80 -1.55 -8.31
C ALA A 53 15.05 -0.68 -9.33
N THR A 54 14.49 0.44 -8.88
CA THR A 54 13.68 1.36 -9.69
C THR A 54 14.32 2.74 -9.88
N LYS A 55 15.56 2.96 -9.40
CA LYS A 55 16.35 4.21 -9.50
C LYS A 55 16.48 4.78 -10.93
N GLY A 56 16.15 4.02 -11.97
CA GLY A 56 16.10 4.47 -13.37
C GLY A 56 14.75 5.05 -13.83
N LYS A 57 13.65 4.85 -13.09
CA LYS A 57 12.31 5.39 -13.43
C LYS A 57 12.00 6.62 -12.56
N LYS A 58 11.77 7.75 -13.22
CA LYS A 58 11.88 9.09 -12.62
C LYS A 58 10.76 9.51 -11.65
N LYS A 59 9.69 8.73 -11.45
CA LYS A 59 8.61 9.08 -10.51
C LYS A 59 8.03 7.82 -9.85
N PHE A 60 7.74 7.93 -8.55
CA PHE A 60 7.08 6.88 -7.76
C PHE A 60 5.79 6.35 -8.46
N GLY A 61 5.11 7.19 -9.24
CA GLY A 61 3.89 6.85 -9.98
C GLY A 61 4.15 5.94 -11.17
N ASP A 62 5.24 6.15 -11.89
CA ASP A 62 5.67 5.27 -12.99
C ASP A 62 6.12 3.89 -12.47
N ILE A 63 6.64 3.85 -11.25
CA ILE A 63 7.07 2.61 -10.58
C ILE A 63 5.84 1.80 -10.17
N VAL A 64 4.91 2.43 -9.43
CA VAL A 64 3.65 1.82 -9.01
C VAL A 64 2.81 1.41 -10.21
N SER A 65 2.60 2.34 -11.16
CA SER A 65 1.88 2.05 -12.39
C SER A 65 2.55 0.92 -13.17
N GLY A 66 3.89 0.89 -13.28
CA GLY A 66 4.60 -0.19 -13.94
C GLY A 66 4.36 -1.55 -13.28
N ILE A 67 4.41 -1.62 -11.94
CA ILE A 67 4.16 -2.85 -11.18
C ILE A 67 2.71 -3.33 -11.38
N LEU A 68 1.75 -2.40 -11.38
CA LEU A 68 0.33 -2.68 -11.47
C LEU A 68 -0.09 -3.03 -12.90
N SER A 69 0.44 -2.33 -13.91
CA SER A 69 0.22 -2.61 -15.33
C SER A 69 0.82 -3.95 -15.77
N THR A 70 1.90 -4.41 -15.12
CA THR A 70 2.44 -5.76 -15.37
C THR A 70 1.59 -6.86 -14.71
N GLY A 71 0.51 -6.50 -14.03
CA GLY A 71 -0.47 -7.41 -13.44
C GLY A 71 0.10 -8.19 -12.27
N ALA A 72 0.32 -7.54 -11.12
CA ALA A 72 0.55 -8.16 -9.80
C ALA A 72 1.61 -9.28 -9.69
N LYS A 73 2.42 -9.54 -10.72
CA LYS A 73 3.46 -10.60 -10.72
C LYS A 73 4.76 -10.20 -10.03
N ASN A 74 4.86 -8.96 -9.54
CA ASN A 74 6.04 -8.52 -8.81
C ASN A 74 5.95 -9.01 -7.35
N ALA A 75 6.48 -10.20 -7.10
CA ALA A 75 6.49 -10.83 -5.78
C ALA A 75 7.18 -9.95 -4.73
N ASP A 76 8.18 -9.16 -5.11
CA ASP A 76 8.88 -8.25 -4.20
C ASP A 76 7.99 -7.11 -3.75
N PHE A 77 7.18 -6.55 -4.66
CA PHE A 77 6.22 -5.52 -4.31
C PHE A 77 5.13 -6.05 -3.37
N GLN A 78 4.59 -7.24 -3.64
CA GLN A 78 3.64 -7.85 -2.72
C GLN A 78 4.26 -8.08 -1.35
N LYS A 79 5.47 -8.67 -1.28
CA LYS A 79 6.19 -8.87 -0.01
C LYS A 79 6.41 -7.57 0.74
N LEU A 80 6.73 -6.48 0.05
CA LEU A 80 6.84 -5.15 0.65
C LEU A 80 5.52 -4.72 1.28
N LEU A 81 4.41 -4.79 0.54
CA LEU A 81 3.11 -4.38 1.06
C LEU A 81 2.69 -5.24 2.27
N TYR A 82 2.87 -6.56 2.20
CA TYR A 82 2.62 -7.46 3.32
C TYR A 82 3.49 -7.13 4.53
N SER A 83 4.78 -6.85 4.32
CA SER A 83 5.70 -6.50 5.40
C SER A 83 5.36 -5.13 6.02
N MET A 84 4.96 -4.14 5.21
CA MET A 84 4.46 -2.85 5.67
C MET A 84 3.19 -2.99 6.50
N VAL A 85 2.25 -3.83 6.05
CA VAL A 85 1.01 -4.14 6.78
C VAL A 85 1.30 -4.85 8.10
N ALA A 86 2.17 -5.85 8.09
CA ALA A 86 2.57 -6.55 9.31
C ALA A 86 3.25 -5.58 10.31
N GLN A 87 4.11 -4.69 9.83
CA GLN A 87 4.76 -3.69 10.67
C GLN A 87 3.74 -2.68 11.22
N ALA A 88 2.82 -2.19 10.38
CA ALA A 88 1.76 -1.28 10.82
C ALA A 88 0.88 -1.90 11.89
N LYS A 89 0.48 -3.17 11.75
CA LYS A 89 -0.33 -3.87 12.78
C LYS A 89 0.46 -4.12 14.07
N LYS A 90 1.79 -4.27 13.97
CA LYS A 90 2.67 -4.45 15.13
C LYS A 90 2.85 -3.15 15.91
N ASP A 91 3.13 -2.05 15.20
CA ASP A 91 3.40 -0.74 15.82
C ASP A 91 2.11 -0.02 16.20
N TYR A 92 1.04 -0.22 15.43
CA TYR A 92 -0.26 0.43 15.55
C TYR A 92 -1.37 -0.61 15.43
N ARG A 93 -1.72 -1.25 16.55
CA ARG A 93 -2.71 -2.34 16.60
C ARG A 93 -4.11 -1.91 16.12
N GLU A 94 -4.39 -0.61 16.17
CA GLU A 94 -5.64 0.01 15.73
C GLU A 94 -5.59 0.57 14.31
N ALA A 95 -4.48 0.37 13.59
CA ALA A 95 -4.41 0.77 12.19
C ALA A 95 -5.46 0.02 11.39
N GLU A 96 -6.18 0.75 10.55
CA GLU A 96 -7.17 0.24 9.60
C GLU A 96 -6.71 0.46 8.16
N GLY A 97 -5.75 1.36 7.95
CA GLY A 97 -5.17 1.58 6.63
C GLY A 97 -3.73 2.07 6.68
N ILE A 98 -3.10 2.05 5.50
CA ILE A 98 -1.78 2.62 5.25
C ILE A 98 -1.85 3.47 4.00
N ILE A 99 -1.40 4.72 4.06
CA ILE A 99 -1.34 5.63 2.92
C ILE A 99 0.10 5.80 2.45
N PHE A 100 0.35 5.48 1.19
CA PHE A 100 1.60 5.75 0.47
C PHE A 100 1.39 6.94 -0.47
N ASP A 101 1.73 8.15 0.01
CA ASP A 101 1.53 9.39 -0.75
C ASP A 101 2.79 9.82 -1.54
N LYS A 102 3.98 9.62 -0.97
CA LYS A 102 5.25 10.13 -1.53
C LYS A 102 6.23 9.07 -1.99
N LYS A 103 6.32 7.93 -1.28
CA LYS A 103 7.34 6.89 -1.50
C LYS A 103 6.82 5.53 -1.01
N LEU A 104 7.33 4.42 -1.54
CA LEU A 104 7.00 3.07 -1.05
C LEU A 104 7.67 2.72 0.27
N SER A 105 8.72 3.46 0.63
CA SER A 105 9.48 3.20 1.85
C SER A 105 8.89 3.75 3.11
N GLU A 106 7.82 4.53 3.00
CA GLU A 106 7.13 5.09 4.14
C GLU A 106 5.64 5.12 3.82
N GLY A 107 4.86 4.51 4.71
CA GLY A 107 3.42 4.56 4.67
C GLY A 107 2.91 5.19 5.94
N LEU A 108 1.86 6.01 5.85
CA LEU A 108 1.19 6.58 7.00
C LEU A 108 0.13 5.58 7.48
N ALA A 109 0.31 5.03 8.68
CA ALA A 109 -0.72 4.23 9.31
C ALA A 109 -1.87 5.14 9.75
N ILE A 110 -3.09 4.74 9.40
CA ILE A 110 -4.30 5.51 9.68
C ILE A 110 -5.34 4.65 10.39
N LYS A 111 -6.19 5.31 11.17
CA LYS A 111 -7.44 4.77 11.73
C LYS A 111 -8.59 5.59 11.20
N PHE A 112 -9.68 4.96 10.78
CA PHE A 112 -10.87 5.68 10.37
C PHE A 112 -11.56 6.26 11.60
N THR A 113 -12.01 7.50 11.47
CA THR A 113 -12.86 8.14 12.47
C THR A 113 -14.28 8.15 11.90
N GLU A 114 -15.26 7.79 12.73
CA GLU A 114 -16.69 7.89 12.38
C GLU A 114 -17.12 9.33 12.11
#